data_AF-A0AAW6KJX4-F1
#
_entry.id   AF-A0AAW6KJX4-F1
#
_cell.length_a   1.000
_cell.length_b   1.000
_cell.length_c   1.000
_cell.angle_alpha   90.00
_cell.angle_beta   90.00
_cell.angle_gamma   90.00
#
_symmetry.space_group_name_H-M   'P 1'
#
loop_
_entity.id
_entity.type
_entity.pdbx_description
1 polymer ?
#
loop_
_entity_poly.entity_id
_entity_poly.type
_entity_poly.pdbx_seq_one_letter_code
_entity_poly.pdbx_strand_id
1 'polypeptide(L)'
;MKKKKRDGKFRPIRLENGRFLPVILYAALSALMFILLFFHVRPESLDLDLFSISENTIYAPATVEDQKATANKKQEAREEVPDQYTLKKEYSDNRVDLVSSIFDIIKEVKKESAEQEKKDKQAPSEKDQIKSVEEKLTSDVTDSLSQDSIKHLLKASDG
;
A
#
# COMPACT_ATOMS: atom_id res chain seq x y z
N MET A 1 24.06 58.08 -49.83
CA MET A 1 22.88 58.65 -49.12
C MET A 1 21.84 59.14 -50.14
N LYS A 2 20.68 58.46 -50.30
CA LYS A 2 19.42 59.07 -50.76
C LYS A 2 18.24 58.21 -50.28
N LYS A 3 17.50 58.67 -49.27
CA LYS A 3 16.26 58.02 -48.81
C LYS A 3 15.10 58.46 -49.69
N LYS A 4 14.48 57.53 -50.41
CA LYS A 4 13.28 57.74 -51.22
C LYS A 4 12.05 57.64 -50.32
N LYS A 5 11.44 58.77 -49.95
CA LYS A 5 10.11 58.81 -49.30
C LYS A 5 9.08 58.27 -50.30
N ARG A 6 8.32 57.25 -49.88
CA ARG A 6 7.17 56.73 -50.62
C ARG A 6 5.91 57.32 -50.00
N ASP A 7 5.35 58.34 -50.64
CA ASP A 7 4.08 58.92 -50.24
C ASP A 7 2.95 58.00 -50.72
N GLY A 8 2.43 57.19 -49.79
CA GLY A 8 1.28 56.32 -50.03
C GLY A 8 -0.01 57.13 -50.10
N LYS A 9 -0.42 57.55 -51.30
CA LYS A 9 -1.77 58.09 -51.52
C LYS A 9 -2.79 56.98 -51.34
N PHE A 10 -3.55 57.01 -50.24
CA PHE A 10 -4.74 56.17 -50.05
C PHE A 10 -5.81 56.60 -51.06
N ARG A 11 -6.15 55.72 -52.00
CA ARG A 11 -7.24 55.93 -52.94
C ARG A 11 -8.54 55.43 -52.29
N PRO A 12 -9.56 56.28 -52.07
CA PRO A 12 -10.83 55.81 -51.56
C PRO A 12 -11.51 54.91 -52.61
N ILE A 13 -12.05 53.80 -52.14
CA ILE A 13 -12.78 52.83 -52.97
C ILE A 13 -14.11 53.49 -53.36
N ARG A 14 -14.27 53.86 -54.63
CA ARG A 14 -15.57 54.32 -55.17
C ARG A 14 -16.48 53.10 -55.34
N LEU A 15 -17.48 53.00 -54.48
CA LEU A 15 -18.53 51.99 -54.53
C LEU A 15 -19.62 52.46 -55.49
N GLU A 16 -19.76 51.82 -56.65
CA GLU A 16 -20.89 52.03 -57.56
C GLU A 16 -22.11 51.23 -57.08
N ASN A 17 -23.30 51.79 -57.30
CA ASN A 17 -24.60 51.26 -56.86
C ASN A 17 -24.86 49.88 -57.50
N GLY A 18 -24.44 48.81 -56.81
CA GLY A 18 -24.61 47.41 -57.22
C GLY A 18 -23.47 46.48 -56.80
N ARG A 19 -22.26 47.01 -56.52
CA ARG A 19 -21.08 46.22 -56.10
C ARG A 19 -20.73 46.33 -54.61
N PHE A 20 -21.55 47.02 -53.83
CA PHE A 20 -21.34 47.19 -52.38
C PHE A 20 -21.78 45.98 -51.55
N LEU A 21 -22.75 45.21 -52.04
CA LEU A 21 -23.31 44.05 -51.34
C LEU A 21 -22.25 42.99 -50.98
N PRO A 22 -21.36 42.53 -51.90
CA PRO A 22 -20.32 41.57 -51.54
C PRO A 22 -19.30 42.16 -50.55
N VAL A 23 -18.99 43.45 -50.64
CA VAL A 23 -18.05 44.12 -49.70
C VAL A 23 -18.61 44.13 -48.29
N ILE A 24 -19.89 44.46 -48.13
CA ILE A 24 -20.56 44.43 -46.82
C ILE A 24 -20.67 43.00 -46.30
N LEU A 25 -20.97 42.02 -47.17
CA LEU A 25 -21.04 40.61 -46.79
C LEU A 25 -19.69 40.08 -46.28
N TYR A 26 -18.58 40.39 -46.97
CA TYR A 26 -17.24 40.00 -46.51
C TYR A 26 -16.83 40.73 -45.22
N ALA A 27 -17.21 42.01 -45.07
CA ALA A 27 -16.96 42.75 -43.83
C ALA A 27 -17.73 42.13 -42.65
N ALA A 28 -19.00 41.75 -42.84
CA ALA A 28 -19.81 41.07 -41.84
C ALA A 28 -19.23 39.70 -41.48
N LEU A 29 -18.80 38.92 -42.49
CA LEU A 29 -18.15 37.63 -42.28
C LEU A 29 -16.83 37.78 -41.51
N SER A 30 -16.01 38.78 -41.86
CA SER A 30 -14.76 39.10 -41.16
C SER A 30 -15.02 39.49 -39.70
N ALA A 31 -16.05 40.30 -39.44
CA ALA A 31 -16.42 40.69 -38.09
C ALA A 31 -16.88 39.47 -37.26
N LEU A 32 -17.71 38.60 -37.86
CA LEU A 32 -18.17 37.37 -37.22
C LEU A 32 -17.01 36.44 -36.86
N MET A 33 -16.10 36.21 -37.81
CA MET A 33 -14.88 35.41 -37.59
C MET A 33 -13.99 36.00 -36.50
N PHE A 34 -13.82 37.32 -36.49
CA PHE A 34 -13.02 38.01 -35.47
C PHE A 34 -13.61 37.85 -34.07
N ILE A 35 -14.93 37.98 -33.93
CA ILE A 35 -15.62 37.81 -32.64
C ILE A 35 -15.44 36.38 -32.11
N LEU A 36 -15.62 35.37 -32.98
CA LEU A 36 -15.43 33.96 -32.59
C LEU A 36 -14.00 33.68 -32.11
N LEU A 37 -13.01 34.17 -32.86
CA LEU A 37 -11.61 34.00 -32.48
C LEU A 37 -11.28 34.74 -31.19
N PHE A 38 -11.83 35.94 -30.99
CA PHE A 38 -11.61 36.74 -29.79
C PHE A 38 -12.08 36.02 -28.52
N PHE A 39 -13.24 35.36 -28.56
CA PHE A 39 -13.72 34.56 -27.43
C PHE A 39 -12.86 33.32 -27.17
N HIS A 40 -12.33 32.68 -28.22
CA HIS A 40 -11.51 31.48 -28.07
C HIS A 40 -10.08 31.78 -27.61
N VAL A 41 -9.51 32.92 -28.01
CA VAL A 41 -8.11 33.28 -27.74
C VAL A 41 -7.96 34.13 -26.48
N ARG A 42 -9.06 34.66 -25.90
CA ARG A 42 -9.03 35.34 -24.60
C ARG A 42 -8.59 34.34 -23.52
N PRO A 43 -7.38 34.47 -22.97
CA PRO A 43 -6.99 33.66 -21.84
C PRO A 43 -7.86 34.03 -20.64
N GLU A 44 -8.24 33.05 -19.83
CA GLU A 44 -8.81 33.33 -18.52
C GLU A 44 -7.77 34.08 -17.68
N SER A 45 -8.10 35.30 -17.27
CA SER A 45 -7.26 36.10 -16.40
C SER A 45 -7.47 35.60 -14.96
N LEU A 46 -6.48 34.90 -14.41
CA LEU A 46 -6.46 34.63 -12.98
C LEU A 46 -6.18 35.94 -12.23
N ASP A 47 -7.10 36.34 -11.37
CA ASP A 47 -6.92 37.49 -10.47
C ASP A 47 -6.02 37.05 -9.31
N LEU A 48 -4.71 37.22 -9.48
CA LEU A 48 -3.70 36.82 -8.51
C LEU A 48 -3.22 38.05 -7.75
N ASP A 49 -3.73 38.24 -6.54
CA ASP A 49 -3.21 39.22 -5.59
C ASP A 49 -2.17 38.58 -4.66
N LEU A 50 -1.11 39.32 -4.33
CA LEU A 50 -0.09 38.83 -3.40
C LEU A 50 -0.71 38.67 -2.01
N PHE A 51 -0.59 37.46 -1.43
CA PHE A 51 -1.16 37.07 -0.13
C PHE A 51 -2.68 36.91 -0.07
N SER A 52 -3.39 36.84 -1.21
CA SER A 52 -4.80 36.44 -1.21
C SER A 52 -4.95 34.90 -1.18
N ILE A 53 -6.01 34.42 -0.52
CA ILE A 53 -6.41 33.01 -0.66
C ILE A 53 -6.97 32.84 -2.07
N SER A 54 -6.36 31.96 -2.87
CA SER A 54 -6.87 31.60 -4.19
C SER A 54 -8.13 30.74 -4.05
N GLU A 55 -9.19 31.09 -4.77
CA GLU A 55 -10.42 30.28 -4.84
C GLU A 55 -10.18 28.91 -5.50
N ASN A 56 -9.12 28.79 -6.31
CA ASN A 56 -8.77 27.55 -7.01
C ASN A 56 -7.30 27.16 -6.78
N THR A 57 -7.06 25.86 -6.55
CA THR A 57 -5.71 25.30 -6.41
C THR A 57 -5.01 25.20 -7.76
N ILE A 58 -3.88 25.89 -7.93
CA ILE A 58 -3.04 25.79 -9.11
C ILE A 58 -2.01 24.67 -8.88
N TYR A 59 -2.00 23.66 -9.75
CA TYR A 59 -1.00 22.59 -9.72
C TYR A 59 0.15 22.89 -10.69
N ALA A 60 1.39 22.60 -10.28
CA ALA A 60 2.53 22.63 -11.19
C ALA A 60 2.42 21.47 -12.21
N PRO A 61 2.69 21.70 -13.51
CA PRO A 61 2.53 20.68 -14.56
C PRO A 61 3.52 19.52 -14.46
N ALA A 62 4.63 19.70 -13.74
CA ALA A 62 5.58 18.63 -13.45
C ALA A 62 6.32 18.93 -12.15
N THR A 63 6.41 17.93 -11.27
CA THR A 63 7.28 17.96 -10.09
C THR A 63 8.62 17.34 -10.47
N VAL A 64 9.71 18.12 -10.41
CA VAL A 64 11.06 17.58 -10.57
C VAL A 64 11.58 17.20 -9.18
N GLU A 65 11.54 15.91 -8.87
CA GLU A 65 12.12 15.37 -7.63
C GLU A 65 13.50 14.78 -7.86
N ASP A 66 14.43 15.08 -6.96
CA ASP A 66 15.71 14.36 -6.87
C ASP A 66 15.49 13.05 -6.09
N GLN A 67 15.34 11.95 -6.84
CA GLN A 67 15.13 10.62 -6.29
C GLN A 67 16.29 10.17 -5.39
N LYS A 68 17.53 10.55 -5.71
CA LYS A 68 18.72 10.14 -4.96
C LYS A 68 18.80 10.88 -3.63
N ALA A 69 18.62 12.20 -3.65
CA ALA A 69 18.60 13.00 -2.43
C ALA A 69 17.43 12.61 -1.51
N THR A 70 16.27 12.31 -2.09
CA THR A 70 15.09 11.86 -1.33
C THR A 70 15.31 10.49 -0.70
N ALA A 71 15.90 9.54 -1.42
CA ALA A 71 16.24 8.22 -0.88
C ALA A 71 17.25 8.31 0.27
N ASN A 72 18.29 9.14 0.12
CA ASN A 72 19.30 9.36 1.15
C ASN A 72 18.67 9.96 2.42
N LYS A 73 17.88 11.03 2.30
CA LYS A 73 17.20 11.64 3.45
C LYS A 73 16.24 10.69 4.14
N LYS A 74 15.54 9.83 3.38
CA LYS A 74 14.70 8.76 3.95
C LYS A 74 15.51 7.73 4.72
N GLN A 75 16.73 7.43 4.29
CA GLN A 75 17.61 6.51 4.98
C GLN A 75 18.19 7.13 6.25
N GLU A 76 18.68 8.38 6.17
CA GLU A 76 19.16 9.14 7.32
C GLU A 76 18.08 9.24 8.42
N ALA A 77 16.84 9.57 8.04
CA ALA A 77 15.72 9.64 8.98
C ALA A 77 15.34 8.27 9.58
N ARG A 78 15.61 7.15 8.88
CA ARG A 78 15.42 5.81 9.45
C ARG A 78 16.50 5.48 10.47
N GLU A 79 17.74 5.85 10.19
CA GLU A 79 18.89 5.59 11.06
C GLU A 79 18.89 6.49 12.31
N GLU A 80 18.29 7.67 12.23
CA GLU A 80 18.15 8.60 13.36
C GLU A 80 17.14 8.10 14.42
N VAL A 81 16.17 7.27 14.04
CA VAL A 81 15.17 6.75 14.97
C VAL A 81 15.75 5.53 15.71
N PRO A 82 15.78 5.54 17.05
CA PRO A 82 16.29 4.41 17.83
C PRO A 82 15.36 3.20 17.75
N ASP A 83 15.96 2.00 17.78
CA ASP A 83 15.21 0.74 17.85
C ASP A 83 14.29 0.70 19.07
N GLN A 84 13.02 0.34 18.85
CA GLN A 84 12.05 0.10 19.90
C GLN A 84 11.93 -1.40 20.17
N TYR A 85 12.31 -1.81 21.38
CA TYR A 85 12.19 -3.20 21.83
C TYR A 85 10.98 -3.36 22.75
N THR A 86 10.11 -4.30 22.44
CA THR A 86 8.98 -4.67 23.30
C THR A 86 9.23 -6.04 23.93
N LEU A 87 9.22 -6.10 25.26
CA LEU A 87 9.28 -7.37 25.99
C LEU A 87 7.93 -8.09 25.86
N LYS A 88 7.93 -9.24 25.18
CA LYS A 88 6.75 -10.12 25.04
C LYS A 88 6.88 -11.30 25.99
N LYS A 89 6.23 -11.22 27.15
CA LYS A 89 6.22 -12.29 28.16
C LYS A 89 5.35 -13.48 27.75
N GLU A 90 4.40 -13.24 26.86
CA GLU A 90 3.43 -14.22 26.38
C GLU A 90 4.11 -15.43 25.74
N TYR A 91 5.29 -15.24 25.12
CA TYR A 91 6.05 -16.36 24.58
C TYR A 91 6.58 -17.28 25.66
N SER A 92 7.06 -16.75 26.78
CA SER A 92 7.54 -17.57 27.89
C SER A 92 6.39 -18.33 28.52
N ASP A 93 5.27 -17.66 28.77
CA ASP A 93 4.08 -18.27 29.38
C ASP A 93 3.51 -19.38 28.47
N ASN A 94 3.35 -19.12 27.16
CA ASN A 94 2.88 -20.11 26.20
C ASN A 94 3.79 -21.36 26.12
N ARG A 95 5.11 -21.20 26.32
CA ARG A 95 6.04 -22.34 26.32
C ARG A 95 5.92 -23.17 27.59
N VAL A 96 5.67 -22.54 28.74
CA VAL A 96 5.41 -23.24 30.00
C VAL A 96 4.09 -24.01 29.93
N ASP A 97 3.05 -23.39 29.36
CA ASP A 97 1.74 -24.02 29.18
C ASP A 97 1.81 -25.22 28.23
N LEU A 98 2.57 -25.09 27.14
CA LEU A 98 2.80 -26.18 26.19
C LEU A 98 3.47 -27.38 26.87
N VAL A 99 4.53 -27.14 27.65
CA VAL A 99 5.24 -28.21 28.37
C VAL A 99 4.29 -28.90 29.36
N SER A 100 3.52 -28.12 30.12
CA SER A 100 2.54 -28.65 31.08
C SER A 100 1.50 -29.54 30.38
N SER A 101 0.98 -29.09 29.23
CA SER A 101 0.00 -29.84 28.42
C SER A 101 0.55 -31.19 27.94
N ILE A 102 1.82 -31.26 27.53
CA ILE A 102 2.47 -32.52 27.12
C ILE A 102 2.54 -33.50 28.30
N PHE A 103 2.95 -33.04 29.48
CA PHE A 103 3.02 -33.88 30.67
C PHE A 103 1.63 -34.37 31.13
N ASP A 104 0.62 -33.52 31.05
CA ASP A 104 -0.76 -33.87 31.41
C ASP A 104 -1.33 -34.95 30.49
N ILE A 105 -1.12 -34.83 29.17
CA ILE A 105 -1.52 -35.85 28.19
C ILE A 105 -0.82 -37.19 28.49
N ILE A 106 0.47 -37.17 28.81
CA ILE A 106 1.22 -38.39 29.13
C ILE A 106 0.70 -39.05 30.41
N LYS A 107 0.35 -38.26 31.43
CA LYS A 107 -0.28 -38.77 32.66
C LYS A 107 -1.67 -39.34 32.39
N GLU A 108 -2.44 -38.69 31.52
CA GLU A 108 -3.75 -39.16 31.10
C GLU A 108 -3.64 -40.52 30.40
N VAL A 109 -2.76 -40.67 29.41
CA VAL A 109 -2.55 -41.96 28.72
C VAL A 109 -2.05 -43.05 29.68
N LYS A 110 -1.17 -42.72 30.64
CA LYS A 110 -0.75 -43.68 31.68
C LYS A 110 -1.93 -44.14 32.54
N LYS A 111 -2.79 -43.21 32.94
CA LYS A 111 -3.98 -43.50 33.76
C LYS A 111 -4.98 -44.35 32.99
N GLU A 112 -5.27 -43.98 31.73
CA GLU A 112 -6.13 -44.75 30.83
C GLU A 112 -5.60 -46.18 30.64
N SER A 113 -4.29 -46.32 30.43
CA SER A 113 -3.62 -47.62 30.29
C SER A 113 -3.72 -48.47 31.55
N ALA A 114 -3.52 -47.87 32.73
CA ALA A 114 -3.63 -48.58 34.01
C ALA A 114 -5.07 -48.98 34.34
N GLU A 115 -6.06 -48.19 33.92
CA GLU A 115 -7.48 -48.54 34.05
C GLU A 115 -7.89 -49.65 33.08
N GLN A 116 -7.35 -49.67 31.86
CA GLN A 116 -7.53 -50.75 30.89
C GLN A 116 -6.90 -52.06 31.37
N GLU A 117 -5.68 -52.04 31.90
CA GLU A 117 -5.00 -53.22 32.43
C GLU A 117 -5.79 -53.87 33.58
N LYS A 118 -6.43 -53.06 34.44
CA LYS A 118 -7.32 -53.55 35.51
C LYS A 118 -8.61 -54.19 34.99
N LYS A 119 -9.12 -53.76 33.83
CA LYS A 119 -10.37 -54.28 33.24
C LYS A 119 -10.14 -55.52 32.38
N ASP A 120 -9.14 -55.51 31.51
CA ASP A 120 -8.90 -56.56 30.51
C ASP A 120 -7.78 -57.56 30.88
N LYS A 121 -7.11 -57.38 32.03
CA LYS A 121 -5.95 -58.19 32.48
C LYS A 121 -4.79 -58.26 31.48
N GLN A 122 -4.79 -57.39 30.49
CA GLN A 122 -3.79 -57.29 29.44
C GLN A 122 -3.31 -55.84 29.40
N ALA A 123 -2.02 -55.60 29.62
CA ALA A 123 -1.43 -54.28 29.47
C ALA A 123 -1.47 -53.87 27.98
N PRO A 124 -1.88 -52.64 27.65
CA PRO A 124 -1.79 -52.13 26.28
C PRO A 124 -0.33 -52.13 25.80
N SER A 125 -0.12 -52.44 24.51
CA SER A 125 1.23 -52.52 23.93
C SER A 125 1.91 -51.15 23.97
N GLU A 126 3.23 -51.12 24.18
CA GLU A 126 4.01 -49.86 24.18
C GLU A 126 3.77 -49.03 22.91
N LYS A 127 3.54 -49.69 21.76
CA LYS A 127 3.25 -49.04 20.48
C LYS A 127 1.86 -48.37 20.44
N ASP A 128 0.90 -48.90 21.18
CA ASP A 128 -0.46 -48.38 21.20
C ASP A 128 -0.53 -47.14 22.11
N GLN A 129 0.19 -47.16 23.23
CA GLN A 129 0.30 -46.00 24.12
C GLN A 129 1.00 -44.82 23.45
N ILE A 130 2.05 -45.06 22.67
CA ILE A 130 2.75 -44.00 21.94
C ILE A 130 1.82 -43.36 20.90
N LYS A 131 1.05 -44.16 20.15
CA LYS A 131 0.06 -43.64 19.20
C LYS A 131 -1.04 -42.83 19.86
N SER A 132 -1.53 -43.25 21.04
CA SER A 132 -2.52 -42.47 21.79
C SER A 132 -1.99 -41.12 22.26
N VAL A 133 -0.70 -41.02 22.61
CA VAL A 133 -0.07 -39.74 22.92
C VAL A 133 0.07 -38.87 21.67
N GLU A 134 0.47 -39.43 20.53
CA GLU A 134 0.55 -38.69 19.27
C GLU A 134 -0.80 -38.16 18.79
N GLU A 135 -1.87 -38.94 18.94
CA GLU A 135 -3.22 -38.57 18.53
C GLU A 135 -3.81 -37.44 19.39
N LYS A 136 -3.46 -37.40 20.69
CA LYS A 136 -3.89 -36.36 21.62
C LYS A 136 -3.04 -35.08 21.53
N LEU A 137 -1.84 -35.16 20.93
CA LEU A 137 -0.97 -34.00 20.70
C LEU A 137 -1.28 -33.32 19.37
N THR A 138 -0.99 -32.02 19.28
CA THR A 138 -1.09 -31.28 18.01
C THR A 138 0.09 -31.65 17.10
N SER A 139 -0.13 -31.68 15.78
CA SER A 139 0.88 -32.07 14.78
C SER A 139 2.21 -31.29 14.89
N ASP A 140 2.14 -30.00 15.23
CA ASP A 140 3.31 -29.14 15.41
C ASP A 140 4.22 -29.59 16.58
N VAL A 141 3.62 -30.23 17.59
CA VAL A 141 4.33 -30.78 18.75
C VAL A 141 4.88 -32.15 18.44
N THR A 142 4.11 -33.01 17.78
CA THR A 142 4.54 -34.37 17.40
C THR A 142 5.71 -34.35 16.41
N ASP A 143 5.78 -33.34 15.54
CA ASP A 143 6.91 -33.18 14.60
C ASP A 143 8.21 -32.79 15.33
N SER A 144 8.09 -32.06 16.44
CA SER A 144 9.23 -31.64 17.27
C SER A 144 9.66 -32.67 18.33
N LEU A 145 8.80 -33.64 18.64
CA LEU A 145 8.99 -34.59 19.73
C LEU A 145 9.27 -36.00 19.19
N SER A 146 10.48 -36.51 19.42
CA SER A 146 10.83 -37.88 19.00
C SER A 146 10.01 -38.95 19.72
N GLN A 147 9.70 -40.04 19.01
CA GLN A 147 9.08 -41.25 19.55
C GLN A 147 9.83 -41.82 20.76
N ASP A 148 11.16 -41.73 20.74
CA ASP A 148 12.00 -42.19 21.84
C ASP A 148 11.79 -41.33 23.09
N SER A 149 11.64 -40.02 22.93
CA SER A 149 11.31 -39.12 24.05
C SER A 149 9.97 -39.49 24.67
N ILE A 150 8.93 -39.67 23.85
CA ILE A 150 7.60 -40.09 24.32
C ILE A 150 7.71 -41.40 25.09
N LYS A 151 8.43 -42.40 24.56
CA LYS A 151 8.67 -43.67 25.24
C LYS A 151 9.38 -43.49 26.59
N HIS A 152 10.38 -42.62 26.67
CA HIS A 152 11.07 -42.34 27.92
C HIS A 152 10.15 -41.65 28.94
N LEU A 153 9.34 -40.67 28.53
CA LEU A 153 8.37 -40.01 29.42
C LEU A 153 7.28 -40.98 29.88
N LEU A 154 6.87 -41.93 29.03
CA LEU A 154 5.91 -42.97 29.38
C LEU A 154 6.47 -43.97 30.40
N LYS A 155 7.78 -44.21 30.39
CA LYS A 155 8.47 -45.08 31.37
C LYS A 155 8.93 -44.35 32.64
N ALA A 156 9.03 -43.03 32.59
CA ALA A 156 9.41 -42.24 33.75
C ALA A 156 8.33 -42.33 34.85
N SER A 157 8.75 -42.55 36.10
CA SER A 157 7.86 -42.49 37.26
C SER A 157 7.75 -41.05 37.73
N ASP A 158 6.53 -40.59 38.01
CA ASP A 158 6.32 -39.33 38.72
C ASP A 158 7.02 -39.43 40.08
N GLY A 159 7.92 -38.48 40.37
CA GLY A 159 8.60 -38.33 41.66
C GLY A 159 7.83 -37.43 42.60
#